data_AF-Q71IH7-F1
#
_entry.id   AF-Q71IH7-F1
#
_cell.length_a   1.000
_cell.length_b   1.000
_cell.length_c   1.000
_cell.angle_alpha   90.00
_cell.angle_beta   90.00
_cell.angle_gamma   90.00
#
_symmetry.space_group_name_H-M   'P 1'
#
loop_
_entity.id
_entity.type
_entity.pdbx_description
1 polymer ?
#
loop_
_entity_poly.entity_id
_entity_poly.type
_entity_poly.pdbx_seq_one_letter_code
_entity_poly.pdbx_strand_id
1 'polypeptide(L)' 'EFAQSKLVITDRLHGMVFAALTGTPCIAIGNSNGKVKGVYQWIKDKNTYVKYVDDLNDFGSLYLN' A
#
# COMPACT_ATOMS: atom_id res chain seq x y z
N GLU A 1 -10.65 -11.61 4.43
CA GLU A 1 -10.31 -11.44 3.00
C GLU A 1 -8.81 -11.24 2.76
N PHE A 2 -8.15 -10.24 3.37
CA PHE A 2 -6.73 -9.91 3.12
C PHE A 2 -5.73 -11.08 3.17
N ALA A 3 -5.84 -11.99 4.13
CA ALA A 3 -4.94 -13.15 4.24
C ALA A 3 -5.11 -14.19 3.11
N GLN A 4 -6.22 -14.16 2.37
CA GLN A 4 -6.46 -15.05 1.21
C GLN A 4 -6.24 -14.36 -0.13
N SER A 5 -6.09 -13.03 -0.14
CA SER A 5 -5.82 -12.27 -1.36
C SER A 5 -4.38 -12.46 -1.81
N LYS A 6 -4.16 -12.61 -3.13
CA LYS A 6 -2.80 -12.65 -3.73
C LYS A 6 -2.16 -11.26 -3.81
N LEU A 7 -2.99 -10.22 -3.87
CA LEU A 7 -2.60 -8.81 -3.94
C LEU A 7 -3.76 -7.96 -3.42
N VAL A 8 -3.43 -6.89 -2.70
CA VAL A 8 -4.38 -5.88 -2.23
C VAL A 8 -4.04 -4.55 -2.92
N ILE A 9 -5.03 -3.87 -3.49
CA ILE A 9 -4.87 -2.52 -4.02
C ILE A 9 -5.90 -1.65 -3.30
N THR A 10 -5.46 -0.60 -2.61
CA THR A 10 -6.37 0.17 -1.76
C THR A 10 -5.90 1.60 -1.48
N ASP A 11 -6.86 2.51 -1.37
CA ASP A 11 -6.69 3.87 -0.84
C ASP A 11 -7.16 3.99 0.63
N ARG A 12 -7.52 2.84 1.25
CA ARG A 12 -8.03 2.77 2.62
C ARG A 12 -6.91 2.41 3.58
N LEU A 13 -6.76 3.25 4.61
CA LEU A 13 -5.74 3.08 5.65
C LEU A 13 -5.76 1.67 6.28
N HIS A 14 -6.94 1.23 6.74
CA HIS A 14 -7.03 -0.08 7.41
C HIS A 14 -6.74 -1.25 6.47
N GLY A 15 -7.07 -1.12 5.17
CA GLY A 15 -6.73 -2.14 4.18
C GLY A 15 -5.21 -2.30 4.03
N MET A 16 -4.49 -1.18 3.94
CA MET A 16 -3.02 -1.18 3.92
C MET A 16 -2.44 -1.78 5.21
N VAL A 17 -2.93 -1.37 6.38
CA VAL A 17 -2.44 -1.86 7.68
C VAL A 17 -2.68 -3.36 7.83
N PHE A 18 -3.85 -3.86 7.46
CA PHE A 18 -4.11 -5.30 7.53
C PHE A 18 -3.23 -6.08 6.57
N ALA A 19 -3.02 -5.61 5.34
CA ALA A 19 -2.10 -6.27 4.42
C ALA A 19 -0.66 -6.30 4.95
N ALA A 20 -0.20 -5.19 5.56
CA ALA A 20 1.10 -5.11 6.20
C ALA A 20 1.26 -6.13 7.35
N LEU A 21 0.22 -6.32 8.17
CA LEU A 21 0.21 -7.26 9.29
C LEU A 21 0.12 -8.72 8.83
N THR A 22 -0.66 -9.02 7.79
CA THR A 22 -0.84 -10.39 7.30
C THR A 22 0.24 -10.85 6.33
N GLY A 23 1.20 -9.98 5.99
CA GLY A 23 2.20 -10.28 4.97
C GLY A 23 1.61 -10.39 3.56
N THR A 24 0.46 -9.77 3.33
CA THR A 24 -0.20 -9.79 2.02
C THR A 24 0.40 -8.67 1.16
N PRO A 25 0.91 -8.96 -0.05
CA PRO A 25 1.37 -7.93 -0.98
C PRO A 25 0.30 -6.86 -1.20
N CYS A 26 0.70 -5.59 -1.11
CA CYS A 26 -0.22 -4.47 -1.16
C CYS A 26 0.35 -3.29 -1.96
N ILE A 27 -0.50 -2.67 -2.78
CA ILE A 27 -0.25 -1.36 -3.36
C ILE A 27 -1.22 -0.37 -2.70
N ALA A 28 -0.66 0.49 -1.85
CA ALA A 28 -1.38 1.54 -1.16
C ALA A 28 -1.37 2.83 -1.99
N ILE A 29 -2.52 3.46 -2.13
CA ILE A 29 -2.70 4.68 -2.94
C ILE A 29 -2.92 5.86 -2.01
N GLY A 30 -2.27 6.98 -2.32
CA GLY A 30 -2.50 8.26 -1.66
C GLY A 30 -3.97 8.67 -1.67
N ASN A 31 -4.41 9.34 -0.62
CA ASN A 31 -5.76 9.90 -0.54
C ASN A 31 -5.72 11.36 -0.05
N SER A 32 -6.83 12.07 -0.23
CA SER A 32 -6.92 13.52 0.01
C SER A 32 -6.63 13.95 1.45
N ASN A 33 -6.78 13.04 2.43
CA ASN A 33 -6.51 13.33 3.84
C ASN A 33 -5.10 12.92 4.29
N GLY A 34 -4.28 12.34 3.40
CA GLY A 34 -2.87 12.01 3.66
C GLY A 34 -2.64 10.88 4.69
N LYS A 35 -3.70 10.25 5.23
CA LYS A 35 -3.55 9.26 6.30
C LYS A 35 -2.78 8.02 5.85
N VAL A 36 -3.04 7.55 4.63
CA VAL A 36 -2.35 6.38 4.06
C VAL A 36 -0.85 6.68 3.94
N LYS A 37 -0.50 7.84 3.36
CA LYS A 37 0.88 8.30 3.23
C LYS A 37 1.58 8.39 4.58
N GLY A 38 0.95 9.04 5.56
CA GLY A 38 1.51 9.21 6.90
C GLY A 38 1.84 7.87 7.55
N VAL A 39 0.92 6.91 7.51
CA VAL A 39 1.15 5.58 8.11
C VAL A 39 2.12 4.74 7.28
N TYR A 40 2.11 4.82 5.95
CA TYR A 40 3.11 4.16 5.11
C TYR A 40 4.53 4.62 5.46
N GLN A 41 4.75 5.93 5.62
CA GLN A 41 6.07 6.46 6.00
C GLN A 41 6.57 5.92 7.34
N TRP A 42 5.66 5.59 8.27
CA TRP A 42 6.01 5.00 9.56
C TRP A 42 6.46 3.53 9.45
N ILE A 43 5.91 2.76 8.50
CA ILE A 43 6.16 1.31 8.39
C ILE A 43 7.16 0.92 7.29
N LYS A 44 7.40 1.79 6.29
CA LYS A 44 8.13 1.45 5.05
C LYS A 44 9.52 0.82 5.26
N ASP A 45 10.23 1.20 6.33
CA ASP A 45 11.59 0.72 6.58
C ASP A 45 11.62 -0.71 7.14
N LYS A 46 10.49 -1.18 7.70
CA LYS A 46 10.35 -2.51 8.31
C LYS A 46 9.34 -3.40 7.59
N ASN A 47 8.55 -2.86 6.67
CA ASN A 47 7.51 -3.58 5.95
C ASN A 47 7.84 -3.61 4.45
N THR A 48 8.13 -4.80 3.93
CA THR A 48 8.45 -5.03 2.51
C THR A 48 7.22 -5.44 1.68
N TYR A 49 6.07 -5.66 2.31
CA TYR A 49 4.84 -6.13 1.67
C TYR A 49 4.04 -4.99 1.01
N VAL A 50 4.14 -3.78 1.56
CA VAL A 50 3.41 -2.61 1.08
C VAL A 50 4.31 -1.76 0.19
N LYS A 51 3.86 -1.48 -1.04
CA LYS A 51 4.35 -0.40 -1.88
C LYS A 51 3.33 0.74 -1.88
N TYR A 52 3.80 1.98 -2.02
CA TYR A 52 2.94 3.16 -2.03
C TYR A 52 3.10 3.94 -3.33
N VAL A 53 1.99 4.48 -3.83
CA VAL A 53 1.93 5.45 -4.93
C VAL A 53 1.13 6.67 -4.49
N ASP A 54 1.58 7.87 -4.87
CA ASP A 54 0.82 9.09 -4.58
C ASP A 54 -0.36 9.24 -5.57
N ASP A 55 -0.17 8.89 -6.85
CA ASP A 55 -1.20 8.94 -7.87
C ASP A 55 -1.28 7.62 -8.68
N LEU A 56 -2.46 7.30 -9.22
CA LEU A 56 -2.64 6.12 -10.06
C LEU A 56 -1.84 6.18 -11.36
N ASN A 57 -1.57 7.37 -11.88
CA ASN A 57 -0.72 7.57 -13.05
C ASN A 57 0.72 7.10 -12.79
N ASP A 58 1.15 7.04 -11.53
CA ASP A 58 2.49 6.58 -11.15
C ASP A 58 2.61 5.05 -11.24
N PHE A 59 1.52 4.30 -11.39
CA PHE A 59 1.56 2.83 -11.49
C PHE A 59 2.44 2.35 -12.66
N GLY A 60 2.41 3.04 -13.80
CA GLY A 60 3.22 2.67 -14.96
C GLY A 60 4.71 2.70 -14.66
N SER A 61 5.16 3.60 -13.78
CA SER A 61 6.57 3.73 -13.39
C SER A 61 7.09 2.57 -12.52
N LEU A 62 6.18 1.84 -11.85
CA LEU A 62 6.53 0.73 -10.94
C LEU A 62 6.91 -0.58 -11.66
N TYR A 63 6.53 -0.72 -12.93
CA TYR A 63 6.69 -1.95 -13.71
C TYR A 63 7.51 -1.79 -15.00
N LEU A 64 7.84 -0.55 -15.38
CA LEU A 64 8.61 -0.24 -16.58
C LEU A 64 10.11 0.04 -16.31
N ASN A 65 10.59 -0.29 -15.11
CA ASN A 65 12.02 -0.30 -14.78
C ASN A 65 12.50 -1.72 -14.47
#